data_AF-A0A1F7QEB9-F1
#
_entry.id   AF-A0A1F7QEB9-F1
#
_cell.length_a   1.000
_cell.length_b   1.000
_cell.length_c   1.000
_cell.angle_alpha   90.00
_cell.angle_beta   90.00
_cell.angle_gamma   90.00
#
_symmetry.space_group_name_H-M   'P 1'
#
loop_
_entity.id
_entity.type
_entity.pdbx_description
1 polymer ?
#
loop_
_entity_poly.entity_id
_entity_poly.type
_entity_poly.pdbx_seq_one_letter_code
_entity_poly.pdbx_strand_id
1 'polypeptide(L)' 'MSRVVEIWQVDAFTARPFGGNPAGVVLDAGGLSDAEMWKIAAEMNVPATAFGAPATRPGHDLKLRWFTPSGK' A
#
# COMPACT_ATOMS: atom_id res chain seq x y z
N MET A 1 8.78 1.92 -20.99
CA MET A 1 7.51 1.17 -20.88
C MET A 1 6.77 1.72 -19.67
N SER A 2 5.49 2.04 -19.79
CA SER A 2 4.66 2.40 -18.63
C SER A 2 4.35 1.13 -17.84
N ARG A 3 4.50 1.18 -16.51
CA ARG A 3 4.08 0.12 -15.60
C ARG A 3 2.70 0.48 -15.07
N VAL A 4 1.76 -0.47 -15.13
CA VAL A 4 0.46 -0.34 -14.48
C VAL A 4 0.60 -0.84 -13.04
N VAL A 5 0.03 -0.10 -12.09
CA VAL A 5 -0.04 -0.48 -10.68
C VAL A 5 -1.51 -0.44 -10.27
N GLU A 6 -2.02 -1.58 -9.80
CA GLU A 6 -3.36 -1.64 -9.23
C GLU A 6 -3.31 -1.19 -7.76
N ILE A 7 -4.20 -0.27 -7.40
CA ILE A 7 -4.29 0.28 -6.05
C ILE A 7 -5.74 0.15 -5.58
N TRP A 8 -5.90 -0.39 -4.38
CA TRP A 8 -7.18 -0.49 -3.69
C TRP A 8 -7.26 0.60 -2.64
N GLN A 9 -8.41 1.28 -2.55
CA GLN A 9 -8.72 2.13 -1.40
C GLN A 9 -9.70 1.37 -0.49
N VAL A 10 -9.32 1.24 0.78
CA VAL A 10 -10.09 0.48 1.78
C VAL A 10 -10.37 1.37 2.98
N ASP A 11 -11.62 1.42 3.41
CA ASP A 11 -12.01 2.07 4.66
C ASP A 11 -11.85 1.09 5.83
N ALA A 12 -10.75 1.21 6.57
CA ALA A 12 -10.45 0.33 7.71
C ALA A 12 -11.34 0.65 8.92
N PHE A 13 -11.56 -0.36 9.77
CA PHE A 13 -12.34 -0.26 11.02
C PHE A 13 -13.82 0.13 10.83
N THR A 14 -14.37 -0.06 9.64
CA THR A 14 -15.77 0.21 9.33
C THR A 14 -16.31 -0.84 8.36
N ALA A 15 -17.63 -1.01 8.37
CA ALA A 15 -18.37 -1.71 7.31
C ALA A 15 -19.20 -0.74 6.44
N ARG A 16 -19.15 0.56 6.75
CA ARG A 16 -19.84 1.63 6.03
C ARG A 16 -18.84 2.38 5.14
N PRO A 17 -19.13 2.57 3.83
CA PRO A 17 -18.31 3.39 2.94
C PRO A 17 -18.14 4.81 3.49
N PHE A 18 -16.95 5.39 3.27
CA PHE A 18 -16.56 6.73 3.71
C PHE A 18 -16.55 6.92 5.24
N GLY A 19 -16.47 5.81 5.99
CA GLY A 19 -16.27 5.81 7.44
C GLY A 19 -14.88 5.30 7.82
N GLY A 20 -14.61 5.23 9.12
CA GLY A 20 -13.37 4.63 9.61
C GLY A 20 -12.12 5.40 9.17
N ASN A 21 -11.06 4.65 8.80
CA ASN A 21 -9.79 5.23 8.38
C ASN A 21 -9.41 4.75 6.96
N PRO A 22 -9.35 5.63 5.95
CA PRO A 22 -9.00 5.23 4.60
C PRO A 22 -7.53 4.81 4.50
N ALA A 23 -7.27 3.74 3.76
CA ALA A 23 -5.93 3.24 3.48
C ALA A 23 -5.79 2.85 2.01
N GLY A 24 -4.62 3.11 1.44
CA GLY A 24 -4.23 2.58 0.13
C GLY A 24 -3.63 1.18 0.29
N VAL A 25 -3.85 0.29 -0.66
CA VAL A 25 -3.27 -1.06 -0.68
C VAL A 25 -2.81 -1.44 -2.08
N VAL A 26 -1.55 -1.86 -2.21
CA VAL A 26 -0.96 -2.44 -3.42
C VAL A 26 -0.52 -3.86 -3.09
N LEU A 27 -1.11 -4.87 -3.73
CA LEU A 27 -0.87 -6.30 -3.39
C LEU A 27 0.35 -6.92 -4.09
N ASP A 28 0.72 -6.42 -5.28
CA ASP A 28 1.89 -6.88 -6.05
C ASP A 28 2.98 -5.80 -6.17
N ALA A 29 3.51 -5.40 -5.01
CA ALA A 29 4.49 -4.34 -4.91
C ALA A 29 5.94 -4.83 -5.00
N GLY A 30 6.18 -6.11 -5.26
CA GLY A 30 7.52 -6.73 -5.18
C GLY A 30 8.57 -6.09 -6.11
N GLY A 31 8.14 -5.58 -7.27
CA GLY A 31 9.01 -4.88 -8.21
C GLY A 31 9.14 -3.38 -7.97
N LEU A 32 8.51 -2.79 -6.96
CA LEU A 32 8.57 -1.35 -6.69
C LEU A 32 9.78 -1.02 -5.79
N SER A 33 10.47 0.07 -6.11
CA SER A 33 11.45 0.69 -5.23
C SER A 33 10.78 1.47 -4.09
N ASP A 34 11.52 1.74 -3.03
CA ASP A 34 11.07 2.61 -1.92
C ASP A 34 10.55 3.97 -2.42
N ALA A 35 11.24 4.55 -3.39
CA ALA A 35 10.89 5.86 -3.94
C ALA A 35 9.58 5.79 -4.75
N GLU A 36 9.33 4.71 -5.48
CA GLU A 36 8.05 4.49 -6.17
C GLU A 36 6.92 4.25 -5.17
N MET A 37 7.12 3.40 -4.16
CA MET A 37 6.13 3.17 -3.10
C MET A 37 5.77 4.48 -2.38
N TRP A 38 6.75 5.31 -2.05
CA TRP A 38 6.49 6.61 -1.43
C TRP A 38 5.73 7.56 -2.37
N LYS A 39 6.11 7.65 -3.65
CA LYS A 39 5.38 8.47 -4.64
C LYS A 39 3.93 8.02 -4.79
N ILE A 40 3.67 6.72 -4.79
CA ILE A 40 2.32 6.16 -4.82
C ILE A 40 1.55 6.54 -3.55
N ALA A 41 2.17 6.42 -2.37
CA ALA A 41 1.54 6.80 -1.11
C ALA A 41 1.22 8.31 -1.04
N ALA A 42 2.11 9.14 -1.58
CA ALA A 42 1.92 10.58 -1.70
C ALA A 42 0.77 10.93 -2.65
N GLU A 43 0.67 10.25 -3.79
CA GLU A 43 -0.45 10.41 -4.74
C GLU A 43 -1.79 10.02 -4.12
N MET A 44 -1.83 8.92 -3.35
CA MET A 44 -3.05 8.48 -2.67
C MET A 44 -3.50 9.43 -1.56
N ASN A 45 -2.56 10.17 -0.93
CA ASN A 45 -2.82 11.20 0.09
C ASN A 45 -3.77 10.77 1.22
N VAL A 46 -3.65 9.53 1.67
CA VAL A 46 -4.34 8.95 2.84
C VAL A 46 -3.33 8.67 3.96
N PRO A 47 -3.76 8.48 5.22
CA PRO A 47 -2.84 8.33 6.36
C PRO A 47 -1.76 7.26 6.19
N ALA A 48 -2.07 6.15 5.51
CA ALA A 48 -1.09 5.13 5.16
C ALA A 48 -1.46 4.37 3.88
N THR A 49 -0.43 3.96 3.13
CA THR A 49 -0.55 3.01 2.02
C THR A 49 0.30 1.77 2.31
N ALA A 50 -0.33 0.59 2.19
CA ALA A 50 0.28 -0.72 2.37
C ALA A 50 0.78 -1.29 1.04
N PHE A 51 1.96 -1.90 1.05
CA PHE A 51 2.60 -2.53 -0.10
C PHE A 51 2.93 -3.98 0.25
N GLY A 52 2.17 -4.91 -0.34
CA GLY A 52 2.35 -6.35 -0.23
C GLY A 52 3.30 -6.90 -1.28
N ALA A 53 4.09 -7.88 -0.89
CA ALA A 53 4.92 -8.68 -1.77
C ALA A 53 5.04 -10.10 -1.21
N PRO A 54 5.39 -11.11 -2.03
CA PRO A 54 5.64 -12.46 -1.55
C PRO A 54 6.59 -12.48 -0.35
N ALA A 55 6.31 -13.32 0.63
CA ALA A 55 7.16 -13.48 1.80
C ALA A 55 8.57 -13.95 1.40
N THR A 56 9.58 -13.45 2.11
CA THR A 56 10.99 -13.81 1.86
C THR A 56 11.56 -14.75 2.93
N ARG A 57 10.74 -15.18 3.91
CA ARG A 57 11.14 -16.02 5.05
C ARG A 57 10.14 -17.16 5.25
N PRO A 58 10.59 -18.37 5.61
CA PRO A 58 9.68 -19.48 5.96
C PRO A 58 8.75 -19.12 7.10
N GLY A 59 7.50 -19.59 7.04
CA GLY A 59 6.49 -19.35 8.08
C GLY A 59 5.82 -17.97 8.03
N HIS A 60 6.05 -17.18 6.98
CA HIS A 60 5.36 -15.92 6.72
C HIS A 60 4.57 -16.00 5.42
N ASP A 61 3.35 -15.44 5.40
CA ASP A 61 2.49 -15.44 4.20
C ASP A 61 2.79 -14.26 3.27
N LEU A 62 3.12 -13.10 3.83
CA LEU A 62 3.29 -11.86 3.09
C LEU A 62 4.39 -10.97 3.70
N LYS A 63 5.13 -10.26 2.84
CA LYS A 63 5.98 -9.14 3.23
C LYS A 63 5.19 -7.85 3.04
N LEU A 64 4.97 -7.11 4.12
CA LEU A 64 4.29 -5.81 4.08
C LEU A 64 5.26 -4.66 4.31
N ARG A 65 4.97 -3.55 3.66
CA ARG A 65 5.61 -2.25 3.89
C ARG A 65 4.56 -1.17 3.93
N TRP A 66 4.81 -0.12 4.70
CA TRP A 66 3.88 0.99 4.90
C TRP A 66 4.59 2.31 4.63
N PHE A 67 3.89 3.24 4.03
CA PHE A 67 4.36 4.60 3.80
C PHE A 67 3.24 5.59 4.10
N THR A 68 3.61 6.74 4.67
CA THR A 68 2.75 7.91 4.77
C THR A 68 3.00 8.83 3.56
N PRO A 69 2.10 9.80 3.26
CA PRO A 69 2.30 10.74 2.16
C PRO A 69 3.56 11.59 2.32
N SER A 70 3.90 11.97 3.57
CA SER A 70 5.05 12.81 3.89
C SER A 70 6.38 12.05 3.99
N GLY A 71 6.38 10.71 3.98
CA GLY A 71 7.60 9.93 4.13
C GLY A 71 7.38 8.57 4.79
N LYS A 72 8.49 7.92 5.12
CA LYS A 72 8.51 6.60 5.74
C LYS A 72 8.25 6.67 7.25
#